data_AF-A0A3B8WI47-F1
#
_entry.id   AF-A0A3B8WI47-F1
#
_cell.length_a   1.000
_cell.length_b   1.000
_cell.length_c   1.000
_cell.angle_alpha   90.00
_cell.angle_beta   90.00
_cell.angle_gamma   90.00
#
_symmetry.space_group_name_H-M   'P 1'
#
loop_
_entity.id
_entity.type
_entity.pdbx_description
1 polymer ?
#
loop_
_entity_poly.entity_id
_entity_poly.type
_entity_poly.pdbx_seq_one_letter_code
_entity_poly.pdbx_strand_id
1 'polypeptide(L)' 'MESGCIIKHFESYAPISRSEADLLASLEKNPKEYGKNSNVWCQGDTPGDFYSLKQGWAYSFRDLEDGTRQVLDV' A
#
# COMPACT_ATOMS: atom_id res chain seq x y z
N MET A 1 -16.19 -13.50 0.72
CA MET A 1 -15.10 -12.87 -0.05
C MET A 1 -14.77 -11.57 0.64
N GLU A 2 -13.53 -11.36 1.07
CA GLU A 2 -13.15 -10.06 1.62
C GLU A 2 -13.06 -9.03 0.50
N SER A 3 -13.72 -7.88 0.68
CA SER A 3 -13.59 -6.75 -0.24
C SER A 3 -12.15 -6.24 -0.27
N GLY A 4 -11.66 -5.87 -1.46
CA GLY A 4 -10.32 -5.31 -1.68
C GLY A 4 -10.07 -4.04 -0.88
N CYS A 5 -8.79 -3.71 -0.62
CA CYS A 5 -8.42 -2.56 0.22
C CYS A 5 -8.88 -1.24 -0.41
N ILE A 6 -8.71 -1.11 -1.72
CA ILE A 6 -9.11 0.07 -2.47
C ILE A 6 -10.63 0.28 -2.45
N ILE A 7 -11.42 -0.80 -2.54
CA ILE A 7 -12.90 -0.73 -2.49
C ILE A 7 -13.31 -0.19 -1.12
N LYS A 8 -12.80 -0.80 -0.04
CA LYS A 8 -13.07 -0.35 1.34
C LYS A 8 -12.67 1.11 1.58
N HIS A 9 -11.54 1.53 1.00
CA HIS A 9 -11.09 2.91 1.10
C HIS A 9 -12.10 3.88 0.47
N PHE A 10 -12.54 3.63 -0.77
CA PHE A 10 -13.51 4.49 -1.45
C PHE A 10 -14.92 4.42 -0.86
N GLU A 11 -15.35 3.26 -0.34
CA GLU A 11 -16.66 3.09 0.34
C GLU A 11 -16.79 3.98 1.58
N SER A 12 -15.67 4.38 2.20
CA SER A 12 -15.67 5.31 3.32
C SER A 12 -16.05 6.75 2.94
N TYR A 13 -15.93 7.11 1.67
CA TYR A 13 -16.25 8.44 1.15
C TYR A 13 -17.62 8.49 0.46
N ALA A 14 -18.03 7.42 -0.23
CA ALA A 14 -19.30 7.34 -0.93
C ALA A 14 -19.73 5.88 -1.19
N PRO A 15 -21.04 5.60 -1.35
CA PRO A 15 -21.51 4.30 -1.82
C PRO A 15 -20.92 3.95 -3.19
N ILE A 16 -20.49 2.70 -3.36
CA ILE A 16 -19.90 2.20 -4.61
C ILE A 16 -20.89 1.23 -5.29
N SER A 17 -21.15 1.44 -6.58
CA SER A 17 -21.93 0.51 -7.39
C SER A 17 -21.13 -0.74 -7.73
N ARG A 18 -21.82 -1.81 -8.14
CA ARG A 18 -21.16 -3.08 -8.50
C ARG A 18 -20.14 -2.91 -9.64
N SER A 19 -20.48 -2.13 -10.68
CA SER A 19 -19.58 -1.88 -11.81
C SER A 19 -18.33 -1.12 -11.41
N GLU A 20 -18.44 -0.17 -10.48
CA GLU A 20 -17.29 0.56 -9.95
C GLU A 20 -16.41 -0.34 -9.09
N ALA A 21 -17.02 -1.19 -8.25
CA ALA A 21 -16.30 -2.18 -7.47
C ALA A 21 -15.51 -3.15 -8.35
N ASP A 22 -16.07 -3.59 -9.47
CA ASP A 22 -15.38 -4.46 -10.44
C ASP A 22 -14.17 -3.76 -11.09
N LEU A 23 -14.30 -2.47 -11.43
CA LEU A 23 -13.19 -1.65 -11.95
C LEU A 23 -12.09 -1.45 -10.90
N LEU A 24 -12.47 -1.15 -9.66
CA LEU A 24 -11.54 -0.97 -8.56
C LEU A 24 -10.80 -2.27 -8.20
N ALA A 25 -11.52 -3.39 -8.14
CA ALA A 25 -10.93 -4.72 -7.96
C ALA A 25 -9.91 -5.03 -9.07
N SER A 26 -10.13 -4.48 -10.27
CA SER A 26 -9.22 -4.70 -11.40
C SER A 26 -7.84 -4.07 -11.22
N LEU A 27 -7.70 -3.11 -10.30
CA LEU A 27 -6.44 -2.44 -9.97
C LEU A 27 -5.61 -3.23 -8.93
N GLU A 28 -6.21 -4.11 -8.14
CA GLU A 28 -5.55 -4.87 -7.06
C GLU A 28 -5.15 -6.30 -7.46
N LYS A 29 -5.03 -6.60 -8.76
CA LYS A 29 -4.95 -7.99 -9.27
C LYS A 29 -3.72 -8.80 -8.82
N ASN A 30 -2.67 -8.17 -8.30
CA ASN A 30 -1.41 -8.85 -7.98
C ASN A 30 -0.93 -8.50 -6.55
N PRO A 31 -1.54 -9.07 -5.50
CA PRO A 31 -1.04 -8.89 -4.14
C PRO A 31 0.38 -9.46 -4.03
N LYS A 32 1.29 -8.69 -3.45
CA LYS A 32 2.66 -9.11 -3.15
C LYS A 32 2.80 -9.32 -1.64
N GLU A 33 3.43 -10.43 -1.27
CA GLU A 33 3.80 -10.71 0.12
C GLU A 33 5.22 -10.20 0.38
N TYR A 34 5.40 -9.54 1.53
CA TYR A 34 6.70 -9.07 1.99
C TYR A 34 7.00 -9.65 3.36
N GLY A 35 8.21 -10.15 3.54
CA GLY A 35 8.68 -10.67 4.82
C GLY A 35 8.98 -9.55 5.82
N LYS A 36 9.14 -9.93 7.09
CA LYS A 36 9.66 -9.01 8.10
C LYS A 36 11.04 -8.49 7.68
N ASN A 37 11.27 -7.19 7.88
CA ASN A 37 12.50 -6.49 7.48
C ASN A 37 12.76 -6.44 5.96
N SER A 38 11.74 -6.70 5.13
CA SER A 38 11.81 -6.44 3.69
C SER A 38 11.47 -4.99 3.37
N ASN A 39 12.14 -4.42 2.37
CA ASN A 39 11.78 -3.11 1.82
C ASN A 39 10.80 -3.30 0.66
N VAL A 40 9.70 -2.53 0.66
CA VAL A 40 8.77 -2.48 -0.49
C VAL A 40 9.39 -1.70 -1.65
N TRP A 41 10.03 -0.57 -1.31
CA TRP A 41 10.84 0.27 -2.19
C TRP A 41 11.91 0.98 -1.36
N CYS A 42 12.96 1.45 -2.00
CA CYS A 42 14.06 2.17 -1.39
C CYS A 42 14.16 3.60 -1.92
N GLN A 43 14.79 4.49 -1.16
CA GLN A 43 15.07 5.84 -1.61
C GLN A 43 15.91 5.81 -2.90
N GLY A 44 15.46 6.56 -3.92
CA GLY A 44 16.11 6.60 -5.23
C GLY A 44 15.53 5.62 -6.25
N ASP A 45 14.66 4.69 -5.83
CA ASP A 45 13.91 3.86 -6.77
C ASP A 45 12.99 4.73 -7.63
N THR A 46 12.80 4.34 -8.90
CA THR A 46 11.85 5.00 -9.78
C THR A 46 10.43 4.73 -9.26
N PRO A 47 9.61 5.76 -8.98
CA PRO A 47 8.24 5.55 -8.55
C PRO A 47 7.44 4.91 -9.70
N GLY A 48 6.86 3.75 -9.45
CA GLY A 48 6.14 2.98 -10.48
C GLY A 48 4.78 2.43 -10.04
N ASP A 49 4.61 2.15 -8.74
CA ASP A 49 3.45 1.43 -8.23
C ASP A 49 2.81 2.15 -7.03
N PHE A 50 1.50 2.05 -6.93
CA PHE A 50 0.72 2.42 -5.74
C PHE A 50 0.39 1.17 -4.94
N TYR A 51 0.61 1.22 -3.62
CA TYR A 51 0.42 0.07 -2.73
C TYR A 51 -0.66 0.34 -1.69
N SER A 52 -1.53 -0.64 -1.46
CA SER A 52 -2.45 -0.70 -0.33
C SER A 52 -2.04 -1.84 0.61
N LEU A 53 -2.05 -1.61 1.92
CA LEU A 53 -1.70 -2.63 2.90
C LEU A 53 -2.95 -3.46 3.25
N LYS A 54 -2.91 -4.76 2.96
CA LYS A 54 -4.00 -5.68 3.30
C LYS A 54 -3.91 -6.24 4.71
N GLN A 55 -2.71 -6.55 5.17
CA GLN A 55 -2.47 -7.14 6.50
C GLN A 55 -1.06 -6.78 6.99
N GLY A 56 -0.91 -6.65 8.32
CA GLY A 56 0.36 -6.34 8.96
C GLY A 56 0.53 -4.84 9.19
N TRP A 57 1.78 -4.39 9.19
CA TRP A 57 2.15 -2.98 9.27
C TRP A 57 3.34 -2.74 8.33
N ALA A 58 3.40 -1.53 7.77
CA ALA A 58 4.55 -1.01 7.06
C ALA A 58 4.90 0.33 7.70
N TYR A 59 6.04 0.90 7.34
CA TYR A 59 6.40 2.25 7.74
C TYR A 59 7.34 2.83 6.70
N SER A 60 7.28 4.14 6.51
CA SER A 60 8.25 4.86 5.69
C SER A 60 9.37 5.40 6.59
N PHE A 61 10.58 5.41 6.05
CA PHE A 61 11.75 5.90 6.76
C PHE A 61 12.74 6.56 5.81
N ARG A 62 13.67 7.31 6.38
CA ARG A 62 14.91 7.68 5.71
C ARG A 62 16.11 7.40 6.60
N ASP A 63 17.24 7.07 5.98
CA ASP A 63 18.51 6.96 6.68
C ASP A 63 19.18 8.36 6.72
N LEU A 64 19.77 8.72 7.85
CA LEU A 64 20.45 10.00 8.09
C LEU A 64 21.96 9.85 7.88
N GLU A 65 22.66 10.98 7.74
CA GLU A 65 24.11 11.00 7.50
C GLU A 65 24.93 10.31 8.60
N ASP A 66 24.41 10.28 9.83
CA ASP A 66 25.03 9.61 10.97
C ASP A 66 24.76 8.09 11.03
N GLY A 67 24.05 7.55 10.03
CA GLY A 67 23.67 6.13 9.93
C GLY A 67 22.44 5.75 10.76
N THR A 68 21.80 6.69 11.43
CA THR A 68 20.53 6.44 12.14
C THR A 68 19.34 6.50 11.18
N ARG A 69 18.18 6.00 11.63
CA ARG A 69 16.95 5.97 10.84
C ARG A 69 15.88 6.85 11.47
N GLN A 70 15.26 7.69 10.65
CA GLN A 70 14.07 8.44 11.03
C GLN A 70 12.82 7.80 10.39
N VAL A 71 11.86 7.41 11.23
CA VAL A 71 10.50 7.02 10.79
C VAL A 71 9.74 8.28 10.38
N LEU A 72 9.10 8.24 9.22
CA LEU A 72 8.35 9.36 8.65
C LEU A 72 6.85 9.18 8.80
N ASP A 73 6.36 7.95 8.60
CA ASP A 73 4.94 7.58 8.67
C ASP A 73 4.80 6.07 8.97
N VAL A 74 3.69 5.65 9.60
CA VAL A 74 3.39 4.26 9.98
C VAL A 74 2.01 3.86 9.47
#